data_AF-A0A530GGX1-F1
#
_entry.id   AF-A0A530GGX1-F1
#
_cell.length_a   1.000
_cell.length_b   1.000
_cell.length_c   1.000
_cell.angle_alpha   90.00
_cell.angle_beta   90.00
_cell.angle_gamma   90.00
#
_symmetry.space_group_name_H-M   'P 1'
#
loop_
_entity.id
_entity.type
_entity.pdbx_description
1 polymer ?
#
loop_
_entity_poly.entity_id
_entity_poly.type
_entity_poly.pdbx_seq_one_letter_code
_entity_poly.pdbx_strand_id
1 'polypeptide(L)'
;VIFFGTFFQQLVMISDCARSVSRDLVNASYTLGTRRSEAVWHVIFPAALPAILDTLRVTMGWAWTYLVVAELVAASSGLGYISLKAMRGFQVDVIFMAIAAIGLLGLITDTAFRILRARVAPWAA
;
A
#
# COMPACT_ATOMS: atom_id res chain seq x y z
N VAL A 1 -12.33 7.05 7.71
CA VAL A 1 -12.78 5.92 6.86
C VAL A 1 -11.61 5.10 6.33
N ILE A 2 -10.62 5.71 5.66
CA ILE A 2 -9.47 5.00 5.06
C ILE A 2 -8.76 4.09 6.07
N PHE A 3 -8.37 4.61 7.24
CA PHE A 3 -7.68 3.83 8.27
C PHE A 3 -8.45 2.55 8.66
N PHE A 4 -9.73 2.68 8.99
CA PHE A 4 -10.56 1.53 9.36
C PHE A 4 -10.76 0.55 8.19
N GLY A 5 -10.80 1.04 6.95
CA GLY A 5 -10.98 0.21 5.75
C GLY A 5 -9.72 -0.57 5.34
N THR A 6 -8.52 -0.07 5.66
CA THR A 6 -7.27 -0.69 5.22
C THR A 6 -6.49 -1.37 6.35
N PHE A 7 -6.57 -0.89 7.59
CA PHE A 7 -5.74 -1.36 8.69
C PHE A 7 -5.94 -2.85 9.01
N PHE A 8 -7.19 -3.28 9.20
CA PHE A 8 -7.49 -4.67 9.57
C PHE A 8 -7.07 -5.66 8.50
N GLN A 9 -7.29 -5.31 7.23
CA GLN A 9 -6.86 -6.14 6.13
C GLN A 9 -5.34 -6.13 5.96
N GLN A 10 -4.70 -4.98 6.12
CA GLN A 10 -3.24 -4.87 6.08
C GLN A 10 -2.59 -5.78 7.12
N LEU A 11 -3.15 -5.83 8.34
CA LEU A 11 -2.67 -6.73 9.39
C LEU A 11 -2.72 -8.20 8.97
N VAL A 12 -3.82 -8.64 8.36
CA VAL A 12 -3.97 -10.02 7.89
C VAL A 12 -2.96 -10.32 6.78
N MET A 13 -2.79 -9.41 5.81
CA MET A 13 -1.83 -9.60 4.70
C MET A 13 -0.39 -9.65 5.20
N ILE A 14 -0.01 -8.79 6.15
CA ILE A 14 1.33 -8.81 6.77
C ILE A 14 1.55 -10.11 7.55
N SER A 15 0.53 -10.59 8.27
CA SER A 15 0.62 -11.87 8.97
C SER A 15 0.85 -13.05 8.03
N ASP A 16 0.31 -12.99 6.81
CA ASP A 16 0.53 -14.02 5.79
C ASP A 16 1.94 -13.92 5.19
N CYS A 17 2.44 -12.71 4.94
CA CYS A 17 3.83 -12.47 4.54
C CYS A 17 4.85 -12.96 5.58
N ALA A 18 4.57 -12.81 6.87
CA ALA A 18 5.44 -13.34 7.91
C ALA A 18 5.42 -14.88 7.95
N ARG A 19 4.29 -15.50 7.59
CA ARG A 19 4.13 -16.96 7.55
C ARG A 19 4.76 -17.60 6.31
N SER A 20 4.90 -16.86 5.21
CA SER A 20 5.49 -17.35 3.97
C SER A 20 7.02 -17.48 4.01
N VAL A 21 7.68 -16.95 5.05
CA VAL A 21 9.13 -17.11 5.26
C VAL A 21 9.47 -18.60 5.40
N SER A 22 10.50 -19.05 4.69
CA SER A 22 10.86 -20.46 4.66
C SER A 22 11.26 -20.98 6.04
N ARG A 23 10.73 -22.15 6.38
CA ARG A 23 11.03 -22.82 7.65
C ARG A 23 12.50 -23.19 7.76
N ASP A 24 13.17 -23.42 6.63
CA ASP A 24 14.60 -23.75 6.58
C ASP A 24 15.48 -22.59 7.04
N LEU A 25 15.14 -21.35 6.68
CA LEU A 25 15.83 -20.13 7.16
C LEU A 25 15.69 -20.00 8.68
N VAL A 26 14.48 -20.27 9.19
CA VAL A 26 14.20 -20.24 10.62
C VAL A 26 14.96 -21.36 11.35
N ASN A 27 14.97 -22.57 10.83
CA ASN A 27 15.68 -23.71 11.42
C ASN A 27 17.20 -23.50 11.41
N ALA A 28 17.76 -22.96 10.32
CA ALA A 28 19.17 -22.61 10.23
C ALA A 28 19.57 -21.58 11.30
N SER A 29 18.72 -20.58 11.56
CA SER A 29 18.95 -19.62 12.65
C SER A 29 18.98 -20.28 14.03
N TYR A 30 18.12 -21.28 14.28
CA TYR A 30 18.15 -22.00 15.56
C TYR A 30 19.40 -22.86 15.71
N THR A 31 19.89 -23.48 14.62
CA THR A 31 21.16 -24.24 14.63
C THR A 31 22.36 -23.35 14.93
N LEU A 32 22.31 -22.07 14.52
CA LEU A 32 23.33 -21.07 14.84
C LEU A 32 23.24 -20.52 16.29
N GLY A 33 22.30 -21.01 17.10
CA GLY A 33 22.18 -20.64 18.51
C GLY A 33 21.36 -19.38 18.79
N THR A 34 20.65 -18.85 17.79
CA THR A 34 19.85 -17.63 17.96
C THR A 34 18.63 -17.86 18.88
N ARG A 35 18.34 -16.89 19.76
CA ARG A 35 17.12 -16.89 20.60
C ARG A 35 15.87 -16.59 19.75
N ARG A 36 14.69 -17.02 20.22
CA ARG A 36 13.41 -16.79 19.51
C ARG A 36 13.15 -15.32 19.15
N SER A 37 13.46 -14.39 20.05
CA SER A 37 13.30 -12.94 19.81
C SER A 37 14.27 -12.42 18.74
N GLU A 38 15.51 -12.90 18.76
CA GLU A 38 16.54 -12.54 17.79
C GLU A 38 16.20 -13.08 16.39
N ALA A 39 15.70 -14.31 16.30
CA ALA A 39 15.26 -14.91 15.04
C ALA A 39 14.12 -14.12 14.38
N VAL A 40 13.19 -13.56 15.17
CA VAL A 40 12.11 -12.72 14.65
C VAL A 40 12.65 -11.44 14.02
N TRP A 41 13.50 -10.69 14.74
CA TRP A 41 13.98 -9.39 14.28
C TRP A 41 15.10 -9.46 13.23
N HIS A 42 15.99 -10.45 13.31
CA HIS A 42 17.16 -10.54 12.42
C HIS A 42 16.99 -11.50 11.25
N VAL A 43 15.99 -12.39 11.27
CA VAL A 43 15.76 -13.37 10.20
C VAL A 43 14.39 -13.20 9.57
N ILE A 44 13.32 -13.32 10.36
CA ILE A 44 11.95 -13.29 9.84
C ILE A 44 11.58 -11.90 9.31
N PHE A 45 11.84 -10.84 10.07
CA PHE A 45 11.51 -9.48 9.66
C PHE A 45 12.20 -9.05 8.36
N PRO A 46 13.54 -9.14 8.19
CA PRO A 46 14.20 -8.77 6.94
C PRO A 46 13.85 -9.71 5.77
N ALA A 47 13.56 -10.99 6.03
CA ALA A 47 13.11 -11.92 5.00
C ALA A 47 11.67 -11.64 4.53
N ALA A 48 10.78 -11.22 5.43
CA ALA A 48 9.39 -10.87 5.12
C ALA A 48 9.24 -9.45 4.59
N LEU A 49 10.21 -8.55 4.84
CA LEU A 49 10.16 -7.14 4.45
C LEU A 49 9.80 -6.90 2.96
N PRO A 50 10.37 -7.63 1.98
CA PRO A 50 10.01 -7.44 0.58
C PRO A 50 8.54 -7.77 0.30
N ALA A 51 8.03 -8.85 0.91
CA ALA A 51 6.63 -9.26 0.78
C ALA A 51 5.67 -8.29 1.49
N ILE A 52 6.08 -7.75 2.64
CA ILE A 52 5.34 -6.69 3.37
C ILE A 52 5.24 -5.42 2.51
N LEU A 53 6.32 -5.02 1.83
CA LEU A 53 6.31 -3.87 0.94
C LEU A 53 5.40 -4.09 -0.28
N ASP A 54 5.36 -5.31 -0.81
CA ASP A 54 4.46 -5.67 -1.91
C ASP A 54 2.99 -5.62 -1.49
N THR A 55 2.66 -6.15 -0.31
CA THR A 55 1.28 -6.06 0.22
C THR A 55 0.88 -4.63 0.54
N LEU A 56 1.78 -3.81 1.11
CA LEU A 56 1.56 -2.38 1.32
C LEU A 56 1.20 -1.66 0.01
N ARG A 57 1.88 -1.98 -1.10
CA ARG A 57 1.58 -1.39 -2.41
C ARG A 57 0.18 -1.76 -2.88
N VAL A 58 -0.21 -3.03 -2.75
CA VAL A 58 -1.57 -3.48 -3.12
C VAL A 58 -2.63 -2.75 -2.30
N THR A 59 -2.44 -2.65 -0.99
CA THR A 59 -3.39 -1.96 -0.10
C THR A 59 -3.42 -0.46 -0.32
N MET A 60 -2.31 0.16 -0.75
CA MET A 60 -2.30 1.56 -1.17
C MET A 60 -3.23 1.82 -2.36
N GLY A 61 -3.32 0.86 -3.29
CA GLY A 61 -4.32 0.91 -4.36
C GLY A 61 -5.75 0.95 -3.85
N TRP A 62 -6.06 0.22 -2.77
CA TRP A 62 -7.40 0.21 -2.17
C TRP A 62 -7.65 1.48 -1.36
N ALA A 63 -6.62 2.00 -0.69
CA ALA A 63 -6.67 3.29 0.01
C ALA A 63 -7.05 4.43 -0.94
N TRP A 64 -6.58 4.38 -2.20
CA TRP A 64 -6.93 5.36 -3.23
C TRP A 64 -8.43 5.39 -3.53
N THR A 65 -9.05 4.22 -3.66
CA THR A 65 -10.51 4.13 -3.85
C THR A 65 -11.26 4.74 -2.66
N TYR A 66 -10.83 4.44 -1.43
CA TYR A 66 -11.44 5.03 -0.23
C TYR A 66 -11.23 6.54 -0.14
N LEU A 67 -10.10 7.06 -0.60
CA LEU A 67 -9.83 8.49 -0.66
C LEU A 67 -10.82 9.19 -1.61
N VAL A 68 -11.01 8.66 -2.82
CA VAL A 68 -11.97 9.22 -3.78
C VAL A 68 -13.40 9.19 -3.22
N VAL A 69 -13.80 8.07 -2.61
CA VAL A 69 -15.13 7.96 -1.98
C VAL A 69 -15.28 8.97 -0.83
N ALA A 70 -14.24 9.15 0.00
CA ALA A 70 -14.26 10.12 1.08
C ALA A 70 -14.38 11.56 0.57
N GLU A 71 -13.67 11.91 -0.51
CA GLU A 71 -13.79 13.22 -1.17
C GLU A 71 -15.20 13.47 -1.70
N LEU A 72 -15.84 12.46 -2.29
CA LEU A 72 -17.17 12.61 -2.88
C LEU A 72 -18.29 12.80 -1.84
N VAL A 73 -18.15 12.18 -0.67
CA VAL A 73 -19.21 12.17 0.37
C VAL A 73 -19.07 13.33 1.35
N ALA A 74 -17.84 13.66 1.76
CA ALA A 74 -17.61 14.51 2.92
C ALA A 74 -16.73 15.74 2.65
N ALA A 75 -16.08 15.85 1.49
CA ALA A 75 -15.21 16.99 1.21
C ALA A 75 -15.98 18.12 0.49
N SER A 76 -15.77 19.34 0.95
CA SER A 76 -16.23 20.57 0.29
C SER A 76 -15.22 21.10 -0.74
N SER A 77 -14.07 20.42 -0.88
CA SER A 77 -12.98 20.74 -1.80
C SER A 77 -12.20 19.47 -2.13
N GLY A 78 -11.76 19.31 -3.37
CA GLY A 78 -11.00 18.12 -3.82
C GLY A 78 -11.22 17.86 -5.30
N LEU A 79 -10.41 16.97 -5.89
CA LEU A 79 -10.54 16.61 -7.31
C LEU A 79 -11.83 15.83 -7.57
N GLY A 80 -12.21 14.93 -6.65
CA GLY A 80 -13.49 14.23 -6.70
C GLY A 80 -14.68 15.19 -6.59
N TYR A 81 -14.59 16.19 -5.71
CA TYR A 81 -15.62 17.22 -5.55
C TYR A 81 -15.77 18.10 -6.80
N ILE A 82 -14.66 18.52 -7.41
CA ILE A 82 -14.68 19.32 -8.66
C ILE A 82 -15.36 18.54 -9.78
N SER A 83 -15.05 17.24 -9.93
CA SER A 83 -15.70 16.37 -10.91
C SER A 83 -17.22 16.29 -10.68
N LEU A 84 -17.65 16.10 -9.43
CA LEU A 84 -19.07 16.04 -9.08
C LEU A 84 -19.80 17.37 -9.32
N LYS A 85 -19.14 18.50 -9.06
CA LYS A 85 -19.68 19.83 -9.34
C LYS A 85 -19.79 20.09 -10.86
N ALA A 86 -18.79 19.67 -11.63
CA ALA A 86 -18.78 19.79 -13.09
C ALA A 86 -19.89 18.96 -13.75
N MET A 87 -20.22 17.78 -13.19
CA MET A 87 -21.38 16.98 -13.64
C MET A 87 -22.69 17.76 -13.56
N ARG A 88 -22.91 18.53 -12.48
CA ARG A 88 -24.14 19.35 -12.36
C ARG A 88 -24.17 20.52 -13.34
N GLY A 89 -23.00 21.01 -13.74
CA GLY A 89 -22.85 22.08 -14.72
C GLY A 89 -22.78 21.59 -16.17
N PHE A 90 -22.90 20.28 -16.43
CA PHE A 90 -22.67 19.66 -17.74
C PHE A 90 -21.33 20.04 -18.39
N GLN A 91 -20.31 20.35 -17.59
CA GLN A 91 -18.98 20.75 -18.05
C GLN A 91 -18.11 19.51 -18.26
N VAL A 92 -18.32 18.84 -19.39
CA VAL A 92 -17.65 17.58 -19.73
C VAL A 92 -16.12 17.74 -19.75
N ASP A 93 -15.62 18.87 -20.23
CA ASP A 93 -14.18 19.18 -20.28
C ASP A 93 -13.51 19.10 -18.91
N VAL A 94 -14.18 19.64 -17.87
CA VAL A 94 -13.67 19.67 -16.49
C VAL A 94 -13.71 18.28 -15.86
N ILE A 95 -14.71 17.46 -16.20
CA ILE A 95 -14.81 16.07 -15.72
C ILE A 95 -13.61 15.26 -16.23
N PHE A 96 -13.31 15.32 -17.53
CA PHE A 96 -12.17 14.61 -18.11
C PHE A 96 -10.83 15.11 -17.54
N MET A 97 -10.68 16.42 -17.35
CA MET A 97 -9.50 16.98 -16.68
C MET A 97 -9.33 16.43 -15.26
N ALA A 98 -10.41 16.37 -14.47
CA ALA A 98 -10.36 15.87 -13.09
C ALA A 98 -10.00 14.36 -13.05
N ILE A 99 -10.59 13.55 -13.94
CA ILE A 99 -10.28 12.12 -14.06
C ILE A 99 -8.80 11.93 -14.45
N ALA A 100 -8.31 12.69 -15.42
CA ALA A 100 -6.91 12.65 -15.84
C ALA A 100 -5.96 13.03 -14.70
N ALA A 101 -6.29 14.07 -13.92
CA ALA A 101 -5.51 14.49 -12.77
C ALA A 101 -5.46 13.41 -11.66
N ILE A 102 -6.59 12.77 -11.34
CA ILE A 102 -6.65 11.67 -10.38
C ILE A 102 -5.82 10.48 -10.87
N GLY A 103 -5.92 10.13 -12.15
CA GLY A 103 -5.12 9.07 -12.77
C GLY A 103 -3.62 9.37 -12.69
N LEU A 104 -3.21 10.60 -12.96
CA LEU A 104 -1.82 11.04 -12.88
C LEU A 104 -1.28 10.96 -11.44
N LEU A 105 -2.05 11.44 -10.45
CA LEU A 105 -1.67 11.36 -9.04
C LEU A 105 -1.56 9.91 -8.56
N GLY A 106 -2.48 9.04 -8.98
CA GLY A 106 -2.40 7.61 -8.72
C GLY A 106 -1.11 7.01 -9.30
N LEU A 107 -0.77 7.34 -10.54
CA LEU A 107 0.44 6.86 -11.21
C LEU A 107 1.73 7.36 -10.54
N ILE A 108 1.77 8.64 -10.11
CA ILE A 108 2.89 9.21 -9.37
C ILE A 108 3.08 8.46 -8.05
N THR A 109 1.99 8.22 -7.33
CA THR A 109 2.01 7.52 -6.04
C THR A 109 2.48 6.08 -6.21
N ASP A 110 1.96 5.34 -7.20
CA ASP A 110 2.39 3.97 -7.49
C ASP A 110 3.88 3.90 -7.88
N THR A 111 4.33 4.85 -8.71
CA THR A 111 5.74 4.94 -9.11
C THR A 111 6.65 5.25 -7.92
N ALA A 112 6.23 6.16 -7.03
CA ALA A 112 6.97 6.46 -5.80
C ALA A 112 7.11 5.21 -4.91
N PHE A 113 6.05 4.42 -4.74
CA PHE A 113 6.10 3.15 -4.00
C PHE A 113 7.02 2.12 -4.68
N ARG A 114 7.01 2.04 -6.01
CA ARG A 114 7.92 1.17 -6.76
C ARG A 114 9.39 1.53 -6.52
N ILE A 115 9.73 2.83 -6.54
CA ILE A 115 11.09 3.31 -6.27
C ILE A 115 11.47 3.04 -4.81
N LEU A 116 10.54 3.28 -3.88
CA LEU A 116 10.76 3.01 -2.46
C LEU A 116 11.06 1.54 -2.20
N ARG A 117 10.31 0.62 -2.83
CA ARG A 117 10.57 -0.83 -2.76
C ARG A 117 12.00 -1.16 -3.22
N ALA A 118 12.42 -0.62 -4.36
CA ALA A 118 13.76 -0.87 -4.91
C ALA A 118 14.88 -0.35 -4.00
N ARG A 119 14.63 0.71 -3.21
CA ARG A 119 15.60 1.27 -2.26
C ARG A 119 15.65 0.52 -0.94
N VAL A 120 14.51 0.06 -0.42
CA VAL A 120 14.41 -0.54 0.92
C VAL A 120 14.74 -2.03 0.90
N ALA A 121 14.46 -2.74 -0.19
CA ALA A 121 14.71 -4.18 -0.30
C ALA A 121 15.55 -4.53 -1.55
N PRO A 122 16.79 -4.01 -1.69
CA PRO A 122 17.66 -4.31 -2.82
C PRO A 122 18.07 -5.79 -2.90
N TRP A 123 17.99 -6.54 -1.78
CA TRP A 123 18.33 -7.97 -1.72
C TRP A 123 17.23 -8.91 -2.24
N ALA A 124 16.05 -8.37 -2.59
CA ALA A 124 14.93 -9.15 -3.11
C ALA A 124 14.80 -9.08 -4.65
N ALA A 125 15.74 -8.39 -5.32
CA ALA A 125 15.78 -8.21 -6.76
C ALA A 125 16.78 -9.16 -7.42
#